data_AF-A0A348V7J5-F1
#
_entry.id   AF-A0A348V7J5-F1
#
_cell.length_a   1.000
_cell.length_b   1.000
_cell.length_c   1.000
_cell.angle_alpha   90.00
_cell.angle_beta   90.00
_cell.angle_gamma   90.00
#
_symmetry.space_group_name_H-M   'P 1'
#
loop_
_entity.id
_entity.type
_entity.pdbx_description
1 polymer ?
#
loop_
_entity_poly.entity_id
_entity_poly.type
_entity_poly.pdbx_seq_one_letter_code
_entity_poly.pdbx_strand_id
1 'polypeptide(L)' 'MGKIYEALEEACRDMPSGYVGRICFEEGAAYVELETPDGTQNVDGSDRSLAEQVLVALEQAKADAIEE' A
#
# COMPACT_ATOMS: atom_id res chain seq x y z
N MET A 1 -18.59 3.01 -6.74
CA MET A 1 -17.73 3.05 -5.53
C MET A 1 -16.75 4.20 -5.65
N GLY A 2 -16.12 4.63 -4.54
CA GLY A 2 -15.02 5.59 -4.59
C GLY A 2 -13.69 4.92 -4.91
N LYS A 3 -12.74 5.65 -5.50
CA LYS A 3 -11.44 5.13 -5.98
C LYS A 3 -10.63 4.35 -4.93
N ILE A 4 -10.70 4.76 -3.66
CA ILE A 4 -10.00 4.07 -2.57
C ILE A 4 -10.54 2.65 -2.33
N TYR A 5 -11.83 2.44 -2.53
CA TYR A 5 -12.44 1.13 -2.35
C TYR A 5 -11.98 0.16 -3.43
N GLU A 6 -11.92 0.61 -4.68
CA GLU A 6 -11.41 -0.19 -5.80
C GLU A 6 -9.93 -0.58 -5.58
N ALA A 7 -9.10 0.37 -5.12
CA ALA A 7 -7.71 0.10 -4.78
C ALA A 7 -7.55 -0.92 -3.65
N LEU A 8 -8.41 -0.84 -2.62
CA LEU A 8 -8.41 -1.80 -1.51
C LEU A 8 -8.85 -3.20 -1.94
N GLU A 9 -9.89 -3.30 -2.78
CA GLU A 9 -10.30 -4.60 -3.33
C GLU A 9 -9.19 -5.26 -4.14
N GLU A 10 -8.46 -4.47 -4.93
CA GLU A 10 -7.32 -4.97 -5.69
C GLU A 10 -6.17 -5.40 -4.77
N ALA A 11 -5.79 -4.56 -3.80
CA ALA A 11 -4.76 -4.89 -2.82
C ALA A 11 -5.11 -6.17 -2.04
N CYS A 12 -6.35 -6.31 -1.55
CA CYS A 12 -6.77 -7.52 -0.85
C CYS A 12 -6.74 -8.78 -1.71
N ARG A 13 -6.94 -8.67 -3.02
CA ARG A 13 -6.90 -9.82 -3.94
C ARG A 13 -5.47 -10.25 -4.23
N ASP A 14 -4.58 -9.27 -4.42
CA ASP A 14 -3.30 -9.49 -5.07
C ASP A 14 -2.08 -9.28 -4.15
N MET A 15 -2.27 -8.84 -2.90
CA MET A 15 -1.16 -8.68 -1.96
C MET A 15 -0.45 -10.02 -1.73
N PRO A 16 0.88 -10.08 -1.88
CA PRO A 16 1.65 -11.28 -1.56
C PRO A 16 1.49 -11.68 -0.08
N SER A 17 1.62 -12.98 0.18
CA SER A 17 1.56 -13.49 1.56
C SER A 17 2.72 -12.97 2.39
N GLY A 18 2.46 -12.61 3.66
CA GLY A 18 3.46 -12.03 4.55
C GLY A 18 3.57 -10.50 4.48
N TYR A 19 2.89 -9.87 3.52
CA TYR A 19 2.83 -8.41 3.40
C TYR A 19 1.55 -7.87 4.04
N VAL A 20 1.63 -6.67 4.61
CA VAL A 20 0.49 -5.96 5.17
C VAL A 20 0.53 -4.49 4.75
N GLY A 21 -0.47 -4.06 3.97
CA GLY A 21 -0.72 -2.65 3.73
C GLY A 21 -1.52 -2.01 4.86
N ARG A 22 -1.03 -0.92 5.45
CA ARG A 22 -1.72 -0.13 6.49
C ARG A 22 -2.06 1.25 5.95
N ILE A 23 -3.29 1.69 6.19
CA ILE A 23 -3.68 3.09 5.99
C ILE A 23 -3.55 3.79 7.34
N CYS A 24 -2.69 4.80 7.38
CA CYS A 24 -2.36 5.57 8.58
C CYS A 24 -2.91 6.99 8.45
N PHE A 25 -3.29 7.57 9.58
CA PHE A 25 -3.79 8.94 9.67
C PHE A 25 -3.02 9.67 10.77
N GLU A 26 -2.28 10.72 10.40
CA GLU A 26 -1.47 11.50 11.32
C GLU A 26 -1.58 12.99 10.97
N GLU A 27 -1.80 13.83 12.00
CA GLU A 27 -1.89 15.30 11.87
C GLU A 27 -2.81 15.82 10.75
N GLY A 28 -3.87 15.07 10.42
CA GLY A 28 -4.83 15.43 9.38
C GLY A 28 -4.44 15.00 7.96
N ALA A 29 -3.30 14.33 7.79
CA ALA A 29 -2.91 13.66 6.56
C ALA A 29 -3.21 12.14 6.65
N ALA A 30 -3.40 11.52 5.49
CA ALA A 30 -3.53 10.07 5.36
C ALA A 30 -2.42 9.55 4.46
N TYR A 31 -1.79 8.45 4.86
CA TYR A 31 -0.71 7.82 4.11
C TYR A 31 -0.79 6.29 4.19
N VAL A 32 0.00 5.59 3.35
CA VAL A 32 0.09 4.13 3.36
C VAL A 32 1.45 3.67 3.86
N GLU A 33 1.47 2.68 4.75
CA GLU A 33 2.67 1.93 5.11
C GLU A 33 2.56 0.51 4.56
N LEU A 34 3.66 -0.03 4.07
CA LEU A 34 3.80 -1.41 3.66
C LEU A 34 4.71 -2.13 4.65
N GLU A 35 4.18 -3.09 5.39
CA GLU A 35 4.98 -4.00 6.19
C GLU A 35 5.38 -5.19 5.32
N THR A 36 6.68 -5.35 5.12
CA THR A 36 7.32 -6.47 4.43
C THR A 36 7.99 -7.41 5.46
N PRO A 37 8.41 -8.62 5.06
CA PRO A 37 9.17 -9.52 5.93
C PRO A 37 10.45 -8.90 6.51
N ASP A 38 11.09 -7.98 5.77
CA ASP A 38 12.35 -7.35 6.14
C ASP A 38 12.18 -6.02 6.91
N GLY A 39 10.96 -5.47 6.97
CA GLY A 39 10.67 -4.26 7.73
C GLY A 39 9.50 -3.45 7.20
N THR A 40 9.31 -2.25 7.74
CA THR A 40 8.23 -1.33 7.32
C THR A 40 8.76 -0.29 6.35
N GLN A 41 8.02 -0.06 5.26
CA GLN A 41 8.29 0.94 4.24
C GLN A 41 7.14 1.94 4.18
N ASN A 42 7.45 3.24 4.22
CA ASN A 42 6.44 4.29 4.04
C ASN A 42 6.21 4.53 2.56
N VAL A 43 4.97 4.37 2.14
CA VAL A 43 4.49 4.68 0.79
C VAL A 43 3.80 6.05 0.84
N ASP A 44 4.55 7.05 1.29
CA ASP A 44 4.09 8.43 1.24
C ASP A 44 4.41 9.04 -0.13
N GLY A 45 3.38 9.62 -0.75
CA GLY A 45 3.54 10.53 -1.86
C GLY A 45 2.65 11.73 -1.57
N SER A 46 3.24 12.84 -1.14
CA SER A 46 2.53 14.08 -0.80
C SER A 46 1.71 14.64 -1.98
N ASP A 47 2.01 14.20 -3.21
CA ASP A 47 1.32 14.57 -4.44
C ASP A 47 0.26 13.53 -4.91
N ARG A 48 0.11 12.41 -4.20
CA ARG A 48 -0.74 11.28 -4.62
C ARG A 48 -1.98 11.17 -3.75
N SER A 49 -3.10 10.77 -4.34
CA SER A 49 -4.27 10.37 -3.57
C SER A 49 -4.01 9.07 -2.80
N LEU A 50 -4.74 8.86 -1.70
CA LEU A 50 -4.61 7.65 -0.89
C LEU A 50 -4.84 6.36 -1.71
N ALA A 51 -5.74 6.41 -2.70
CA ALA A 51 -5.98 5.27 -3.59
C ALA A 51 -4.75 4.93 -4.43
N GLU A 52 -4.04 5.95 -4.93
CA GLU A 52 -2.79 5.75 -5.67
C GLU A 52 -1.68 5.23 -4.76
N GLN A 53 -1.59 5.70 -3.52
CA GLN A 53 -0.62 5.19 -2.55
C GLN A 53 -0.84 3.70 -2.23
N VAL A 54 -2.09 3.24 -2.11
CA VAL A 54 -2.41 1.81 -1.93
C VAL A 54 -1.96 0.97 -3.13
N LEU A 55 -2.21 1.43 -4.35
CA LEU A 55 -1.79 0.70 -5.56
C LEU A 55 -0.26 0.65 -5.69
N VAL A 56 0.43 1.74 -5.36
CA VAL A 56 1.90 1.76 -5.33
C VAL A 56 2.45 0.78 -4.30
N ALA A 57 1.85 0.70 -3.12
CA ALA A 57 2.24 -0.27 -2.09
C ALA A 57 2.07 -1.71 -2.59
N LEU A 58 0.97 -1.99 -3.32
CA LEU A 58 0.74 -3.28 -3.96
C LEU A 58 1.78 -3.60 -5.04
N GLU A 59 2.11 -2.65 -5.91
CA GLU A 59 3.12 -2.83 -6.96
C GLU A 59 4.51 -3.09 -6.36
N GLN A 60 4.87 -2.38 -5.28
CA GLN A 60 6.13 -2.61 -4.56
C GLN A 60 6.18 -4.00 -3.96
N ALA A 61 5.13 -4.43 -3.25
CA ALA A 61 5.05 -5.76 -2.68
C ALA A 61 5.18 -6.85 -3.75
N LYS A 62 4.53 -6.67 -4.90
CA LYS A 62 4.62 -7.60 -6.04
C LYS A 62 6.03 -7.68 -6.62
N ALA A 63 6.73 -6.54 -6.74
CA ALA A 63 8.09 -6.51 -7.25
C ALA A 63 9.07 -7.21 -6.30
N ASP A 64 8.99 -6.90 -5.01
CA ASP A 64 9.84 -7.47 -3.96
C ASP A 64 9.68 -9.00 -3.89
N ALA A 65 8.44 -9.50 -3.92
CA ALA A 65 8.15 -10.93 -3.90
C ALA A 65 8.59 -11.71 -5.17
N ILE A 66 8.96 -11.04 -6.26
CA ILE A 66 9.52 -11.68 -7.47
C ILE A 66 11.05 -11.83 -7.36
N GLU A 67 11.71 -10.98 -6.56
CA GLU A 67 13.15 -10.97 -6.40
C GLU A 67 13.65 -11.97 -5.31
N GLU A 68 12.74 -12.55 -4.51
CA GLU A 68 12.97 -13.65 -3.54
C GLU A 68 12.95 -15.06 -4.16
#